data_AF-A0A950J0Y8-F1
#
_entry.id   AF-A0A950J0Y8-F1
#
_cell.length_a   1.000
_cell.length_b   1.000
_cell.length_c   1.000
_cell.angle_alpha   90.00
_cell.angle_beta   90.00
_cell.angle_gamma   90.00
#
_symmetry.space_group_name_H-M   'P 1'
#
loop_
_entity.id
_entity.type
_entity.pdbx_description
1 polymer ?
#
loop_
_entity_poly.entity_id
_entity_poly.type
_entity_poly.pdbx_seq_one_letter_code
_entity_poly.pdbx_strand_id
1 'polypeptide(L)'
;LVVATLSFWFVRVDTLRWVVMSLEQEFTRYPISIYTRAVRFVLSFVLPFAFMNYFPATYFLHKTEIGLSLSPQVGLLTPLIGLAWLAVSYAFWRVGLNHYQGTGS
;
A
#
# COMPACT_ATOMS: atom_id res chain seq x y z
N LEU A 1 1.24 9.57 2.02
CA LEU A 1 0.26 10.61 1.65
C LEU A 1 -1.09 10.40 2.31
N VAL A 2 -1.80 9.29 2.07
CA VAL A 2 -3.15 9.06 2.65
C VAL A 2 -3.22 9.27 4.17
N VAL A 3 -2.33 8.63 4.94
CA VAL A 3 -2.28 8.79 6.40
C VAL A 3 -1.95 10.23 6.81
N ALA A 4 -1.11 10.92 6.05
CA ALA A 4 -0.79 12.32 6.32
C ALA A 4 -2.01 13.21 6.06
N THR A 5 -2.79 12.98 5.00
CA THR A 5 -4.00 13.76 4.76
C THR A 5 -5.02 13.63 5.90
N LEU A 6 -5.11 12.47 6.55
CA LEU A 6 -6.02 12.28 7.69
C LEU A 6 -5.74 13.24 8.85
N SER A 7 -4.53 13.79 8.98
CA SER A 7 -4.23 14.78 10.03
C SER A 7 -4.97 16.10 9.84
N PHE A 8 -5.52 16.37 8.66
CA PHE A 8 -6.33 17.58 8.44
C PHE A 8 -7.72 17.51 9.08
N TRP A 9 -8.22 16.31 9.38
CA TRP A 9 -9.54 16.12 10.02
C TRP A 9 -9.44 15.61 11.46
N PHE A 10 -8.42 14.79 11.75
CA PHE A 10 -8.29 14.14 13.05
C PHE A 10 -7.19 14.78 13.89
N VAL A 11 -7.50 15.05 15.16
CA VAL A 11 -6.58 15.66 16.14
C VAL A 11 -5.40 14.76 16.48
N ARG A 12 -5.55 13.42 16.39
CA ARG A 12 -4.48 12.45 16.69
C ARG A 12 -4.43 11.35 15.64
N VAL A 13 -3.40 11.36 14.81
CA VAL A 13 -3.17 10.38 13.74
C VAL A 13 -1.92 9.53 13.99
N ASP A 14 -1.10 9.87 14.99
CA ASP A 14 0.17 9.20 15.27
C ASP A 14 0.00 7.70 15.54
N THR A 15 -1.03 7.31 16.29
CA THR A 15 -1.35 5.89 16.53
C THR A 15 -1.69 5.17 15.24
N LEU A 16 -2.50 5.78 14.36
CA LEU A 16 -2.85 5.18 13.08
C LEU A 16 -1.62 5.05 12.17
N ARG A 17 -0.78 6.09 12.13
CA ARG A 17 0.48 6.05 11.40
C ARG A 17 1.38 4.93 11.91
N TRP A 18 1.53 4.80 13.22
CA TRP A 18 2.32 3.74 13.83
C TRP A 18 1.79 2.37 13.43
N VAL A 19 0.48 2.12 13.57
CA VAL A 19 -0.14 0.85 13.18
C VAL A 19 0.12 0.52 11.71
N VAL A 20 -0.11 1.47 10.80
CA VAL A 20 0.09 1.24 9.35
C VAL A 20 1.55 0.90 9.05
N MET A 21 2.50 1.64 9.63
CA MET A 21 3.94 1.41 9.43
C MET A 21 4.39 0.08 10.03
N SER A 22 3.89 -0.29 11.21
CA SER A 22 4.18 -1.59 11.84
C SER A 22 3.63 -2.75 11.02
N LEU A 23 2.40 -2.64 10.51
CA LEU A 23 1.82 -3.67 9.64
C LEU A 23 2.61 -3.81 8.34
N GLU A 24 2.98 -2.70 7.70
CA GLU A 24 3.85 -2.73 6.51
C GLU A 24 5.15 -3.48 6.81
N GLN A 25 5.84 -3.12 7.89
CA GLN A 25 7.10 -3.77 8.26
C GLN A 25 6.95 -5.27 8.51
N GLU A 26 5.93 -5.70 9.24
CA GLU A 26 5.72 -7.12 9.55
C GLU A 26 5.34 -7.93 8.31
N PHE A 27 4.44 -7.43 7.48
CA PHE A 27 3.96 -8.17 6.31
C PHE A 27 4.94 -8.18 5.13
N THR A 28 5.86 -7.22 5.09
CA THR A 28 6.89 -7.12 4.03
C THR A 28 8.09 -8.03 4.32
N ARG A 29 8.32 -8.42 5.59
CA ARG A 29 9.45 -9.31 5.99
C ARG A 29 9.37 -10.70 5.39
N TYR A 30 8.16 -11.23 5.22
CA TYR A 30 7.95 -12.58 4.74
C TYR A 30 7.22 -12.60 3.40
N PRO A 31 7.51 -13.59 2.53
CA PRO A 31 6.84 -13.71 1.25
C PRO A 31 5.34 -13.96 1.48
N ILE A 32 4.46 -13.26 0.74
CA ILE A 32 3.01 -13.39 0.95
C ILE A 32 2.46 -14.79 0.68
N SER A 33 3.28 -15.68 0.11
CA SER A 33 2.94 -17.08 -0.10
C SER A 33 2.60 -17.82 1.20
N ILE A 34 3.18 -17.42 2.34
CA ILE A 34 2.95 -18.10 3.63
C ILE A 34 1.61 -17.76 4.28
N TYR A 35 0.97 -16.66 3.86
CA TYR A 35 -0.29 -16.21 4.45
C TYR A 35 -1.50 -16.90 3.83
N THR A 36 -2.61 -16.90 4.57
CA THR A 36 -3.90 -17.41 4.10
C THR A 36 -4.39 -16.62 2.89
N ARG A 37 -5.27 -17.24 2.09
CA ARG A 37 -5.81 -16.63 0.86
C ARG A 37 -6.45 -15.26 1.11
N ALA A 38 -7.16 -15.11 2.23
CA ALA A 38 -7.81 -13.85 2.61
C ALA A 38 -6.79 -12.74 2.89
N VAL A 39 -5.77 -13.03 3.71
CA VAL A 39 -4.70 -12.06 4.02
C VAL A 39 -3.95 -11.68 2.75
N ARG A 40 -3.64 -12.66 1.88
CA ARG A 40 -2.98 -12.38 0.60
C ARG A 40 -3.80 -11.45 -0.30
N PHE A 41 -5.12 -11.63 -0.33
CA PHE A 41 -6.02 -10.75 -1.08
C PHE A 41 -5.97 -9.32 -0.53
N VAL A 42 -6.07 -9.16 0.79
CA VAL A 42 -5.99 -7.83 1.44
C VAL A 42 -4.65 -7.16 1.13
N LEU A 43 -3.53 -7.88 1.27
CA LEU A 43 -2.18 -7.37 1.02
C LEU A 43 -1.84 -7.15 -0.47
N SER A 44 -2.69 -7.59 -1.39
CA SER A 44 -2.48 -7.35 -2.83
C SER A 44 -3.41 -6.27 -3.38
N PHE A 45 -4.67 -6.26 -2.94
CA PHE A 45 -5.72 -5.43 -3.55
C PHE A 45 -6.19 -4.28 -2.67
N VAL A 46 -6.23 -4.46 -1.34
CA VAL A 46 -6.67 -3.42 -0.39
C VAL A 46 -5.49 -2.56 0.02
N LEU A 47 -4.38 -3.21 0.35
CA LEU A 47 -3.09 -2.59 0.62
C LEU A 47 -2.15 -3.05 -0.49
N PRO A 48 -1.42 -2.18 -1.19
CA PRO A 48 -0.57 -2.56 -2.31
C PRO A 48 0.79 -3.14 -1.87
N PHE A 49 0.89 -3.71 -0.66
CA PHE A 49 2.16 -4.15 -0.08
C PHE A 49 2.82 -5.28 -0.90
N ALA A 50 2.03 -6.20 -1.44
CA ALA A 50 2.53 -7.27 -2.32
C ALA A 50 3.20 -6.74 -3.59
N PHE A 51 2.75 -5.59 -4.12
CA PHE A 51 3.34 -4.95 -5.29
C PHE A 51 4.63 -4.20 -4.94
N MET A 52 4.87 -3.83 -3.69
CA MET A 52 6.09 -3.10 -3.30
C MET A 52 7.34 -3.97 -3.38
N ASN A 53 7.26 -5.25 -3.00
CA ASN A 53 8.43 -6.13 -2.97
C ASN A 53 8.17 -7.51 -3.60
N TYR A 54 7.06 -8.16 -3.29
CA TYR A 54 6.88 -9.59 -3.53
C TYR A 54 6.67 -9.90 -5.00
N PHE A 55 5.69 -9.27 -5.66
CA PHE A 55 5.43 -9.51 -7.08
C PHE A 55 6.60 -9.15 -8.01
N PRO A 56 7.26 -7.98 -7.91
CA PRO A 56 8.43 -7.69 -8.73
C PRO A 56 9.57 -8.67 -8.43
N ALA A 57 9.83 -9.02 -7.16
CA ALA A 57 10.86 -10.00 -6.82
C ALA A 57 10.57 -11.40 -7.40
N THR A 58 9.32 -11.87 -7.36
CA THR A 58 8.94 -13.16 -7.96
C THR A 58 9.14 -13.19 -9.47
N TYR A 59 8.89 -12.05 -10.15
CA TYR A 59 9.15 -11.90 -11.58
C TYR A 59 10.65 -12.01 -11.88
N PHE A 60 11.50 -11.24 -11.20
CA PHE A 60 12.95 -11.28 -11.41
C PHE A 60 13.57 -12.64 -11.05
N LEU A 61 13.04 -13.30 -10.02
CA LEU A 61 13.50 -14.62 -9.58
C LEU A 61 12.89 -15.79 -10.39
N HIS A 62 12.09 -15.51 -11.43
CA HIS A 62 11.46 -16.53 -12.28
C HIS A 62 10.66 -17.59 -11.50
N LYS A 63 10.05 -17.20 -10.37
CA LYS A 63 9.25 -18.12 -9.55
C LYS A 63 7.90 -18.34 -10.19
N THR A 64 7.57 -19.60 -10.50
CA THR A 64 6.35 -19.99 -11.21
C THR A 64 5.13 -20.05 -10.29
N GLU A 65 5.34 -20.36 -9.01
CA GLU A 65 4.27 -20.39 -8.01
C GLU A 65 4.20 -19.07 -7.24
N ILE A 66 3.30 -18.21 -7.69
CA ILE A 66 2.87 -17.04 -6.94
C ILE A 66 1.69 -17.46 -6.09
N GLY A 67 1.66 -16.98 -4.85
CA GLY A 67 0.66 -17.41 -3.89
C GLY A 67 -0.78 -17.45 -4.43
N LEU A 68 -1.26 -16.39 -5.09
CA LEU A 68 -2.63 -16.30 -5.63
C LEU A 68 -2.88 -17.11 -6.93
N SER A 69 -1.96 -18.01 -7.29
CA SER A 69 -1.95 -18.70 -8.59
C SER A 69 -1.91 -17.73 -9.78
N LEU A 70 -1.26 -16.57 -9.59
CA LEU A 70 -1.09 -15.53 -10.60
C LEU A 70 0.16 -15.79 -11.44
N SER A 71 0.16 -15.32 -12.69
CA SER A 71 1.36 -15.37 -13.56
C SER A 71 2.46 -14.45 -13.01
N PRO A 72 3.75 -14.83 -13.13
CA PRO A 72 4.90 -13.98 -12.77
C PRO A 72 4.86 -12.59 -13.38
N GLN A 73 4.25 -12.46 -14.55
CA GLN A 73 4.11 -11.20 -15.31
C GLN A 73 3.33 -10.12 -14.55
N VAL A 74 2.53 -10.47 -13.52
CA VAL A 74 1.84 -9.49 -12.68
C VAL A 74 2.84 -8.54 -11.99
N GLY A 75 4.07 -8.98 -11.74
CA GLY A 75 5.15 -8.12 -11.24
C GLY A 75 5.49 -6.93 -12.15
N LEU A 76 5.24 -7.01 -13.45
CA LEU A 76 5.46 -5.89 -14.40
C LEU A 76 4.41 -4.77 -14.26
N LEU A 77 3.27 -5.06 -13.62
CA LEU A 77 2.23 -4.05 -13.35
C LEU A 77 2.57 -3.19 -12.12
N THR A 78 3.62 -3.54 -11.37
CA THR A 78 4.10 -2.79 -10.20
C THR A 78 4.21 -1.27 -10.43
N PRO A 79 4.91 -0.77 -11.47
CA PRO A 79 4.98 0.67 -11.72
C PRO A 79 3.61 1.31 -12.00
N LEU A 80 2.74 0.61 -12.74
CA LEU A 80 1.38 1.12 -13.05
C LEU A 80 0.53 1.22 -11.78
N ILE A 81 0.59 0.22 -10.92
CA ILE A 81 -0.14 0.19 -9.64
C ILE A 81 0.43 1.24 -8.67
N GLY A 82 1.76 1.42 -8.65
CA GLY A 82 2.40 2.50 -7.89
C GLY A 82 1.90 3.88 -8.32
N LEU A 83 1.83 4.13 -9.63
CA LEU A 83 1.27 5.37 -10.18
C LEU A 83 -0.21 5.55 -9.84
N ALA A 84 -1.01 4.49 -9.93
CA ALA A 84 -2.42 4.53 -9.56
C ALA A 84 -2.61 4.90 -8.08
N TRP A 85 -1.86 4.27 -7.17
CA TRP A 85 -1.91 4.58 -5.74
C TRP A 85 -1.41 5.98 -5.42
N LEU A 86 -0.36 6.44 -6.11
CA LEU A 86 0.13 7.80 -5.97
C LEU A 86 -0.97 8.79 -6.39
N ALA A 87 -1.60 8.59 -7.55
CA ALA A 87 -2.67 9.43 -8.07
C ALA A 87 -3.86 9.49 -7.11
N VAL A 88 -4.32 8.33 -6.59
CA VAL A 88 -5.39 8.26 -5.59
C VAL A 88 -5.00 9.02 -4.31
N SER A 89 -3.80 8.78 -3.81
CA SER A 89 -3.33 9.44 -2.58
C SER A 89 -3.16 10.95 -2.74
N TYR A 90 -2.77 11.40 -3.93
CA TYR A 90 -2.62 12.82 -4.27
C TYR A 90 -3.98 13.50 -4.44
N ALA A 91 -4.94 12.83 -5.09
CA ALA A 91 -6.32 13.32 -5.19
C ALA A 91 -6.93 13.48 -3.78
N PHE A 92 -6.73 12.49 -2.91
CA PHE A 92 -7.17 12.57 -1.52
C PHE A 92 -6.48 13.69 -0.76
N TRP A 93 -5.17 13.87 -0.94
CA TRP A 93 -4.41 15.00 -0.38
C TRP A 93 -5.01 16.35 -0.77
N ARG A 94 -5.35 16.55 -2.05
CA ARG A 94 -5.98 17.79 -2.52
C ARG A 94 -7.33 18.06 -1.85
N VAL A 95 -8.14 17.02 -1.61
CA VAL A 95 -9.40 17.16 -0.87
C VAL A 95 -9.12 17.62 0.57
N GLY A 96 -8.09 17.07 1.20
CA GLY A 96 -7.70 17.46 2.56
C GLY A 96 -7.17 18.88 2.69
N LEU A 97 -6.43 19.37 1.69
CA LEU A 97 -5.99 20.77 1.65
C LEU A 97 -7.17 21.75 1.68
N ASN A 98 -8.29 21.42 1.04
CA ASN A 98 -9.49 22.27 1.09
C ASN A 98 -10.16 22.29 2.48
N HIS A 99 -9.94 21.27 3.29
CA HIS A 99 -10.46 21.19 4.66
C HIS A 99 -9.49 21.75 5.69
N TYR A 100 -8.21 21.91 5.33
CA TYR A 100 -7.23 22.66 6.11
C TYR A 100 -7.60 24.15 6.04
N GLN A 101 -8.56 24.56 6.87
CA GLN A 101 -8.76 25.96 7.18
C GLN A 101 -7.51 26.40 7.94
N GLY A 102 -6.64 27.16 7.27
CA GLY A 102 -5.55 27.83 7.94
C GLY A 102 -6.12 28.53 9.16
N THR A 103 -5.57 28.25 10.34
CA THR A 103 -5.55 29.24 11.39
C THR A 103 -4.79 30.42 10.80
N GLY A 104 -5.53 31.34 10.18
CA GLY A 104 -4.99 32.60 9.70
C GLY A 104 -4.32 33.27 10.89
N SER A 105 -2.99 33.39 10.81
CA SER A 105 -2.24 34.45 11.48
C SER A 105 -1.99 35.53 10.44
#